data_AF-A0A0N1IN62-F1
#
_entry.id   AF-A0A0N1IN62-F1
#
_cell.length_a   1.000
_cell.length_b   1.000
_cell.length_c   1.000
_cell.angle_alpha   90.00
_cell.angle_beta   90.00
_cell.angle_gamma   90.00
#
_symmetry.space_group_name_H-M   'P 1'
#
loop_
_entity.id
_entity.type
_entity.pdbx_description
1 polymer ?
#
loop_
_entity_poly.entity_id
_entity_poly.type
_entity_poly.pdbx_seq_one_letter_code
_entity_poly.pdbx_strand_id
1 'polypeptide(L)'
;MSSYFERQKSLFNTLKDAEEQYSFSKTNKASPDTDYGVIDRSAYRKLKNEMKKFVGKESIFKRPEAKLRNCLRPKTVPDHVKNPDKWVYYSLSDVTAEQMSDATNTATALALIRELEERNIEKHSMDEDSHDSFVFKKPLFKASKTLKVKPIEDDEKPTIKQTKIIMPEYVVGVSKKKEKKNKVQISNDNSNRTKKVELKLNHLTDLDDESED
;
A
#
# COMPACT_ATOMS: atom_id res chain seq x y z
N MET A 1 16.45 62.96 49.74
CA MET A 1 15.68 61.69 49.79
C MET A 1 14.24 62.03 49.46
N SER A 2 13.66 61.45 48.41
CA SER A 2 12.24 61.65 48.09
C SER A 2 11.35 61.17 49.23
N SER A 3 10.21 61.83 49.46
CA SER A 3 9.27 61.42 50.51
C SER A 3 8.67 60.04 50.18
N TYR A 4 8.28 59.26 51.20
CA TYR A 4 7.62 57.96 51.00
C TYR A 4 6.41 58.06 50.07
N PHE A 5 5.61 59.11 50.25
CA PHE A 5 4.42 59.37 49.45
C PHE A 5 4.73 59.63 47.97
N GLU A 6 5.88 60.27 47.70
CA GLU A 6 6.34 60.57 46.36
C GLU A 6 6.87 59.31 45.66
N ARG A 7 7.57 58.43 46.38
CA ARG A 7 7.95 57.10 45.88
C ARG A 7 6.74 56.22 45.59
N GLN A 8 5.74 56.23 46.47
CA GLN A 8 4.51 55.49 46.30
C GLN A 8 3.77 55.93 45.02
N LYS A 9 3.60 57.25 44.83
CA LYS A 9 2.98 57.80 43.61
C LYS A 9 3.75 57.46 42.35
N SER A 10 5.07 57.58 42.38
CA SER A 10 5.94 57.20 41.25
C SER A 10 5.75 55.73 40.85
N LEU A 11 5.71 54.83 41.84
CA LEU A 11 5.50 53.39 41.61
C LEU A 11 4.15 53.12 40.95
N PHE A 12 3.06 53.74 41.43
CA PHE A 12 1.74 53.56 40.83
C PHE A 12 1.64 54.12 39.41
N ASN A 13 2.31 55.23 39.11
CA ASN A 13 2.37 55.76 37.74
C ASN A 13 3.12 54.77 36.81
N THR A 14 4.26 54.23 37.26
CA THR A 14 5.01 53.24 36.45
C THR A 14 4.22 51.96 36.21
N LEU A 15 3.45 51.49 37.21
CA LEU A 15 2.59 50.32 37.05
C LEU A 15 1.41 50.59 36.11
N LYS A 16 0.85 51.80 36.15
CA LYS A 16 -0.25 52.19 35.26
C LYS A 16 0.22 52.27 33.80
N ASP A 17 1.38 52.87 33.57
CA ASP A 17 1.99 52.90 32.23
C ASP A 17 2.28 51.47 31.75
N ALA A 18 2.80 50.61 32.62
CA ALA A 18 3.03 49.20 32.29
C ALA A 18 1.73 48.45 31.99
N GLU A 19 0.64 48.70 32.73
CA GLU A 19 -0.69 48.12 32.47
C GLU A 19 -1.26 48.59 31.13
N GLU A 20 -1.12 49.86 30.77
CA GLU A 20 -1.59 50.39 29.48
C GLU A 20 -0.78 49.82 28.32
N GLN A 21 0.54 49.68 28.47
CA GLN A 21 1.40 49.00 27.50
C GLN A 21 1.06 47.50 27.38
N TYR A 22 0.77 46.84 28.50
CA TYR A 22 0.41 45.43 28.53
C TYR A 22 -1.04 45.19 28.07
N SER A 23 -1.93 46.18 28.18
CA SER A 23 -3.31 46.11 27.68
C SER A 23 -3.38 46.04 26.15
N PHE A 24 -2.29 46.34 25.44
CA PHE A 24 -2.12 46.03 24.01
C PHE A 24 -2.07 44.51 23.75
N SER A 25 -1.83 43.70 24.78
CA SER A 25 -1.87 42.22 24.74
C SER A 25 -3.28 41.63 24.91
N LYS A 26 -4.36 42.44 24.87
CA LYS A 26 -5.71 41.90 24.56
C LYS A 26 -5.78 41.22 23.18
N THR A 27 -4.74 41.33 22.36
CA THR A 27 -4.51 40.48 21.19
C THR A 27 -3.79 39.16 21.51
N ASN A 28 -3.78 38.75 22.79
CA ASN A 28 -3.45 37.39 23.18
C ASN A 28 -4.30 36.47 22.30
N LYS A 29 -3.64 35.83 21.32
CA LYS A 29 -4.21 34.75 20.53
C LYS A 29 -4.33 33.50 21.40
N ALA A 30 -4.86 33.64 22.62
CA ALA A 30 -5.56 32.55 23.23
C ALA A 30 -6.70 32.25 22.26
N SER A 31 -6.57 31.13 21.54
CA SER A 31 -7.69 30.60 20.76
C SER A 31 -8.91 30.63 21.68
N PRO A 32 -10.04 31.24 21.26
CA PRO A 32 -11.24 31.24 22.08
C PRO A 32 -11.49 29.80 22.51
N ASP A 33 -11.85 29.60 23.78
CA ASP A 33 -12.15 28.31 24.38
C ASP A 33 -12.74 27.39 23.31
N THR A 34 -11.93 26.44 22.84
CA THR A 34 -12.40 25.47 21.87
C THR A 34 -13.49 24.71 22.59
N ASP A 35 -14.74 25.02 22.26
CA ASP A 35 -15.90 24.28 22.71
C ASP A 35 -15.66 22.82 22.33
N TYR A 36 -15.20 22.03 23.31
CA TYR A 36 -14.84 20.63 23.14
C TYR A 36 -16.06 19.78 22.73
N GLY A 37 -17.27 20.35 22.73
CA GLY A 37 -18.49 19.71 22.27
C GLY A 37 -18.70 19.70 20.76
N VAL A 38 -18.16 20.66 20.00
CA VAL A 38 -18.43 20.82 18.56
C VAL A 38 -17.17 20.53 17.74
N ILE A 39 -16.92 19.24 17.51
CA ILE A 39 -15.82 18.80 16.64
C ILE A 39 -16.19 19.13 15.19
N ASP A 40 -15.55 20.15 14.61
CA ASP A 40 -15.62 20.38 13.17
C ASP A 40 -15.11 19.15 12.41
N ARG A 41 -16.01 18.55 11.62
CA ARG A 41 -15.72 17.34 10.85
C ARG A 41 -14.60 17.54 9.83
N SER A 42 -14.41 18.76 9.34
CA SER A 42 -13.31 19.11 8.43
C SER A 42 -11.96 19.10 9.16
N ALA A 43 -11.87 19.77 10.31
CA ALA A 43 -10.68 19.81 11.15
C ALA A 43 -10.26 18.40 11.61
N TYR A 44 -11.20 17.57 12.05
CA TYR A 44 -10.93 16.18 12.46
C TYR A 44 -10.38 15.34 11.30
N ARG A 45 -10.92 15.48 10.09
CA ARG A 45 -10.41 14.74 8.91
C ARG A 45 -8.98 15.15 8.56
N LYS A 46 -8.63 16.44 8.66
CA LYS A 46 -7.27 16.93 8.44
C LYS A 46 -6.29 16.33 9.46
N LEU A 47 -6.60 16.44 10.75
CA LEU A 47 -5.79 15.88 11.85
C LEU A 47 -5.58 14.37 11.68
N LYS A 48 -6.65 13.64 11.36
CA LYS A 48 -6.59 12.19 11.10
C LYS A 48 -5.64 11.84 9.95
N ASN A 49 -5.67 12.62 8.85
CA ASN A 49 -4.79 12.41 7.71
C ASN A 49 -3.33 12.72 8.05
N GLU A 50 -3.09 13.75 8.87
CA GLU A 50 -1.75 14.09 9.35
C GLU A 50 -1.16 12.99 10.24
N MET A 51 -1.95 12.42 11.14
CA MET A 51 -1.50 11.32 12.02
C MET A 51 -1.32 10.01 11.25
N LYS A 52 -2.03 9.80 10.13
CA LYS A 52 -1.93 8.58 9.32
C LYS A 52 -0.51 8.29 8.81
N LYS A 53 0.32 9.31 8.60
CA LYS A 53 1.71 9.16 8.14
C LYS A 53 2.66 8.56 9.19
N PHE A 54 2.24 8.55 10.46
CA PHE A 54 2.98 7.99 11.58
C PHE A 54 2.47 6.59 11.99
N VAL A 55 1.33 6.16 11.47
CA VAL A 55 0.80 4.80 11.71
C VAL A 55 1.78 3.77 11.14
N GLY A 56 2.29 2.89 12.00
CA GLY A 56 3.27 1.84 11.65
C GLY A 56 4.73 2.33 11.55
N LYS A 57 5.02 3.58 11.92
CA LYS A 57 6.38 4.11 12.09
C LYS A 57 6.76 4.17 13.56
N GLU A 58 6.69 3.03 14.23
CA GLU A 58 7.18 2.92 15.60
C GLU A 58 8.67 2.57 15.63
N SER A 59 9.29 2.83 16.77
CA SER A 59 10.69 2.50 17.05
C SER A 59 10.97 1.03 16.69
N ILE A 60 12.13 0.75 16.11
CA ILE A 60 12.57 -0.62 15.77
C ILE A 60 12.66 -1.55 17.01
N PHE A 61 12.70 -0.97 18.21
CA PHE A 61 12.71 -1.70 19.47
C PHE A 61 11.29 -2.02 19.99
N LYS A 62 10.24 -1.50 19.34
CA LYS A 62 8.85 -1.77 19.68
C LYS A 62 8.29 -2.80 18.70
N ARG A 63 7.74 -3.89 19.24
CA ARG A 63 6.99 -4.86 18.43
C ARG A 63 5.80 -4.13 17.79
N PRO A 64 5.62 -4.23 16.47
CA PRO A 64 4.55 -3.51 15.82
C PRO A 64 3.20 -3.95 16.36
N GLU A 65 2.42 -2.99 16.87
CA GLU A 65 1.11 -3.30 17.43
C GLU A 65 0.17 -3.80 16.33
N ALA A 66 -0.53 -4.91 16.60
CA ALA A 66 -1.53 -5.43 15.69
C ALA A 66 -2.60 -4.35 15.48
N LYS A 67 -2.92 -4.05 14.21
CA LYS A 67 -3.98 -3.09 13.88
C LYS A 67 -5.27 -3.53 14.57
N LEU A 68 -5.94 -2.63 15.27
CA LEU A 68 -7.20 -2.90 15.99
C LEU A 68 -8.23 -3.67 15.14
N ARG A 69 -8.28 -3.41 13.83
CA ARG A 69 -9.19 -4.09 12.88
C ARG A 69 -8.93 -5.59 12.78
N ASN A 70 -7.70 -6.04 12.99
CA ASN A 70 -7.31 -7.44 12.94
C ASN A 70 -7.65 -8.17 14.25
N CYS A 71 -7.75 -7.44 15.36
CA CYS A 71 -8.11 -7.99 16.66
C CYS A 71 -9.63 -8.04 16.86
N LEU A 72 -10.39 -7.28 16.07
CA LEU A 72 -11.85 -7.27 16.09
C LEU A 72 -12.41 -8.39 15.21
N ARG A 73 -13.56 -8.94 15.62
CA ARG A 73 -14.29 -9.92 14.79
C ARG A 73 -14.66 -9.26 13.45
N PRO A 74 -14.43 -9.93 12.31
CA PRO A 74 -14.84 -9.40 11.02
C PRO A 74 -16.35 -9.22 11.00
N LYS A 75 -16.81 -8.05 10.55
CA LYS A 75 -18.24 -7.74 10.39
C LYS A 75 -18.85 -8.35 9.13
N THR A 76 -18.01 -8.79 8.20
CA THR A 76 -18.45 -9.37 6.93
C THR A 76 -18.82 -10.83 7.14
N VAL A 77 -20.06 -11.17 6.80
CA VAL A 77 -20.54 -12.54 6.77
C VAL A 77 -19.77 -13.31 5.68
N PRO A 78 -19.22 -14.51 5.97
CA PRO A 78 -18.55 -15.34 4.98
C PRO A 78 -19.45 -15.64 3.77
N ASP A 79 -18.84 -15.80 2.60
CA ASP A 79 -19.62 -15.89 1.35
C ASP A 79 -20.46 -17.16 1.24
N HIS A 80 -19.99 -18.29 1.79
CA HIS A 80 -20.76 -19.54 1.84
C HIS A 80 -22.04 -19.43 2.69
N VAL A 81 -22.09 -18.50 3.64
CA VAL A 81 -23.31 -18.19 4.43
C VAL A 81 -24.23 -17.25 3.65
N LYS A 82 -23.65 -16.35 2.84
CA LYS A 82 -24.42 -15.36 2.05
C LYS A 82 -25.04 -15.97 0.78
N ASN A 83 -24.31 -16.86 0.11
CA ASN A 83 -24.68 -17.47 -1.16
C ASN A 83 -24.59 -19.00 -1.07
N PRO A 84 -25.41 -19.68 -0.25
CA PRO A 84 -25.28 -21.12 -0.02
C PRO A 84 -25.32 -21.93 -1.33
N ASP A 85 -26.11 -21.52 -2.31
CA ASP A 85 -26.26 -22.24 -3.59
C ASP A 85 -24.98 -22.30 -4.44
N LYS A 86 -24.04 -21.37 -4.22
CA LYS A 86 -22.75 -21.35 -4.93
C LYS A 86 -21.69 -22.20 -4.26
N TRP A 87 -21.98 -22.70 -3.06
CA TRP A 87 -21.01 -23.34 -2.19
C TRP A 87 -21.53 -24.71 -1.78
N VAL A 88 -20.89 -25.75 -2.30
CA VAL A 88 -21.14 -27.12 -1.89
C VAL A 88 -20.19 -27.46 -0.73
N TYR A 89 -20.77 -27.94 0.37
CA TYR A 89 -19.99 -28.44 1.50
C TYR A 89 -19.62 -29.90 1.26
N TYR A 90 -18.34 -30.16 1.00
CA TYR A 90 -17.82 -31.52 0.91
C TYR A 90 -17.32 -31.94 2.30
N SER A 91 -17.95 -32.95 2.87
CA SER A 91 -17.46 -33.66 4.06
C SER A 91 -16.72 -34.92 3.64
N LEU A 92 -15.65 -35.26 4.36
CA LEU A 92 -14.96 -36.54 4.23
C LEU A 92 -15.67 -37.66 5.01
N SER A 93 -16.98 -37.53 5.26
CA SER A 93 -17.78 -38.53 5.98
C SER A 93 -17.84 -39.87 5.25
N ASP A 94 -17.76 -39.82 3.93
CA ASP A 94 -17.97 -40.97 3.05
C ASP A 94 -16.64 -41.67 2.74
N VAL A 95 -15.51 -41.11 3.20
CA VAL A 95 -14.17 -41.62 2.95
C VAL A 95 -13.72 -42.44 4.14
N THR A 96 -13.33 -43.70 3.91
CA THR A 96 -12.84 -44.58 4.98
C THR A 96 -11.42 -44.18 5.41
N ALA A 97 -11.03 -44.53 6.64
CA ALA A 97 -9.68 -44.26 7.13
C ALA A 97 -8.58 -44.93 6.27
N GLU A 98 -8.89 -46.05 5.63
CA GLU A 98 -7.99 -46.74 4.69
C GLU A 98 -7.78 -45.94 3.40
N GLN A 99 -8.81 -45.25 2.91
CA GLN A 99 -8.71 -44.36 1.75
C GLN A 99 -7.93 -43.07 2.05
N MET A 100 -7.93 -42.61 3.31
CA MET A 100 -7.15 -41.44 3.76
C MET A 100 -5.70 -41.76 4.12
N SER A 101 -5.29 -43.03 4.05
CA SER A 101 -3.92 -43.46 4.34
C SER A 101 -2.92 -42.85 3.35
N ASP A 102 -1.71 -42.54 3.84
CA ASP A 102 -0.62 -41.99 3.02
C ASP A 102 -0.27 -42.89 1.83
N ALA A 103 -0.37 -44.21 2.00
CA ALA A 103 -0.15 -45.18 0.91
C ALA A 103 -1.17 -45.00 -0.23
N THR A 104 -2.43 -44.78 0.12
CA THR A 104 -3.53 -44.60 -0.84
C THR A 104 -3.45 -43.21 -1.49
N ASN A 105 -3.12 -42.17 -0.72
CA ASN A 105 -2.90 -40.80 -1.22
C ASN A 105 -1.72 -40.71 -2.20
N THR A 106 -0.62 -41.40 -1.90
CA THR A 106 0.55 -41.44 -2.78
C THR A 106 0.27 -42.24 -4.06
N ALA A 107 -0.40 -43.39 -3.96
CA ALA A 107 -0.80 -44.18 -5.11
C ALA A 107 -1.75 -43.42 -6.04
N THR A 108 -2.75 -42.74 -5.48
CA THR A 108 -3.70 -41.92 -6.24
C THR A 108 -3.02 -40.70 -6.88
N ALA A 109 -2.13 -40.01 -6.17
CA ALA A 109 -1.35 -38.91 -6.73
C ALA A 109 -0.49 -39.35 -7.92
N LEU A 110 0.18 -40.52 -7.82
CA LEU A 110 0.97 -41.07 -8.91
C LEU A 110 0.11 -41.52 -10.10
N ALA A 111 -1.06 -42.09 -9.84
CA ALA A 111 -2.01 -42.44 -10.90
C ALA A 111 -2.49 -41.21 -11.67
N LEU A 112 -2.81 -40.12 -10.95
CA LEU A 112 -3.17 -38.84 -11.57
C LEU A 112 -2.04 -38.27 -12.42
N ILE A 113 -0.79 -38.33 -11.94
CA ILE A 113 0.37 -37.87 -12.73
C ILE A 113 0.48 -38.64 -14.05
N ARG A 114 0.35 -39.97 -14.02
CA ARG A 114 0.36 -40.78 -15.26
C ARG A 114 -0.77 -40.39 -16.21
N GLU A 115 -1.99 -40.20 -15.69
CA GLU A 115 -3.12 -39.76 -16.51
C GLU A 115 -2.87 -38.38 -17.16
N LEU A 116 -2.26 -37.44 -16.41
CA LEU A 116 -1.87 -36.14 -16.94
C LEU A 116 -0.80 -36.27 -18.02
N GLU A 117 0.20 -37.14 -17.83
CA GLU A 117 1.25 -37.42 -18.81
C GLU A 117 0.67 -38.02 -20.09
N GLU A 118 -0.18 -39.04 -19.99
CA GLU A 118 -0.87 -39.67 -21.12
C GLU A 118 -1.70 -38.65 -21.89
N ARG A 119 -2.51 -37.84 -21.20
CA ARG A 119 -3.32 -36.79 -21.86
C ARG A 119 -2.45 -35.73 -22.53
N ASN A 120 -1.29 -35.40 -21.96
CA ASN A 120 -0.36 -34.45 -22.57
C ASN A 120 0.32 -35.07 -23.79
N ILE A 121 0.68 -36.36 -23.75
CA ILE A 121 1.22 -37.09 -24.89
C ILE A 121 0.18 -37.16 -26.01
N GLU A 122 -1.08 -37.50 -25.73
CA GLU A 122 -2.17 -37.52 -26.71
C GLU A 122 -2.39 -36.15 -27.37
N LYS A 123 -2.37 -35.07 -26.57
CA LYS A 123 -2.45 -33.70 -27.08
C LYS A 123 -1.25 -33.34 -27.94
N HIS A 124 -0.04 -33.70 -27.54
CA HIS A 124 1.17 -33.40 -28.30
C HIS A 124 1.36 -34.29 -29.54
N SER A 125 0.84 -35.53 -29.56
CA SER A 125 0.88 -36.40 -30.74
C SER A 125 -0.03 -35.93 -31.89
N MET A 126 -1.01 -35.06 -31.60
CA MET A 126 -1.86 -34.42 -32.61
C MET A 126 -1.21 -33.16 -33.22
N ASP A 127 -0.13 -32.63 -32.61
CA ASP A 127 0.55 -31.40 -33.02
C ASP A 127 1.90 -31.65 -33.75
N GLU A 128 2.34 -32.91 -33.92
CA GLU A 128 3.67 -33.25 -34.45
C GLU A 128 3.85 -33.13 -35.98
N ASP A 129 2.87 -32.60 -36.73
CA ASP A 129 3.02 -32.36 -38.18
C ASP A 129 3.49 -30.95 -38.56
N SER A 130 3.84 -30.08 -37.61
CA SER A 130 4.37 -28.75 -37.91
C SER A 130 5.70 -28.47 -37.21
N HIS A 131 6.77 -29.09 -37.72
CA HIS A 131 8.15 -28.66 -37.48
C HIS A 131 8.37 -27.26 -38.08
N ASP A 132 7.93 -26.21 -37.39
CA ASP A 132 8.45 -24.87 -37.62
C ASP A 132 9.13 -24.33 -36.37
N SER A 133 10.37 -23.89 -36.55
CA SER A 133 11.30 -23.52 -35.49
C SER A 133 10.83 -22.27 -34.75
N PHE A 134 10.08 -22.44 -33.65
CA PHE A 134 9.60 -21.33 -32.84
C PHE A 134 10.74 -20.68 -32.03
N VAL A 135 11.38 -19.65 -32.59
CA VAL A 135 12.38 -18.83 -31.89
C VAL A 135 11.69 -17.70 -31.11
N PHE A 136 11.69 -17.81 -29.79
CA PHE A 136 11.08 -16.82 -28.89
C PHE A 136 11.86 -15.49 -28.90
N LYS A 137 11.32 -14.45 -29.54
CA LYS A 137 11.92 -13.11 -29.52
C LYS A 137 11.56 -12.39 -28.22
N LYS A 138 12.56 -12.15 -27.36
CA LYS A 138 12.41 -11.37 -26.13
C LYS A 138 11.87 -9.95 -26.43
N PRO A 139 10.87 -9.45 -25.68
CA PRO A 139 10.35 -8.10 -25.91
C PRO A 139 11.39 -7.05 -25.48
N LEU A 140 11.89 -6.27 -26.44
CA LEU A 140 12.70 -5.08 -26.15
C LEU A 140 11.77 -3.95 -25.68
N PHE A 141 11.72 -3.73 -24.37
CA PHE A 141 11.05 -2.57 -23.81
C PHE A 141 11.84 -1.30 -24.18
N LYS A 142 11.31 -0.48 -25.10
CA LYS A 142 11.87 0.84 -25.41
C LYS A 142 11.58 1.78 -24.24
N ALA A 143 12.39 1.70 -23.18
CA ALA A 143 12.36 2.68 -22.10
C ALA A 143 12.57 4.08 -22.69
N SER A 144 11.57 4.95 -22.52
CA SER A 144 11.61 6.33 -22.97
C SER A 144 12.85 7.05 -22.42
N LYS A 145 13.60 7.73 -23.30
CA LYS A 145 14.86 8.46 -23.06
C LYS A 145 14.77 9.66 -22.10
N THR A 146 13.79 9.72 -21.21
CA THR A 146 13.60 10.82 -20.25
C THR A 146 14.12 10.54 -18.84
N LEU A 147 14.67 9.35 -18.60
CA LEU A 147 15.46 9.06 -17.41
C LEU A 147 16.95 9.03 -17.77
N LYS A 148 17.54 10.21 -17.98
CA LYS A 148 18.98 10.36 -17.73
C LYS A 148 19.17 10.25 -16.21
N VAL A 149 19.21 9.01 -15.72
CA VAL A 149 19.79 8.69 -14.42
C VAL A 149 21.25 9.11 -14.54
N LYS A 150 21.59 10.25 -13.93
CA LYS A 150 22.98 10.58 -13.65
C LYS A 150 23.58 9.38 -12.92
N PRO A 151 24.77 8.88 -13.28
CA PRO A 151 25.42 7.86 -12.46
C PRO A 151 25.55 8.45 -11.07
N ILE A 152 24.84 7.87 -10.11
CA ILE A 152 25.04 8.16 -8.70
C ILE A 152 26.37 7.49 -8.40
N GLU A 153 27.43 8.29 -8.40
CA GLU A 153 28.71 7.94 -7.84
C GLU A 153 28.49 7.46 -6.40
N ASP A 154 28.89 6.21 -6.18
CA ASP A 154 29.30 5.61 -4.91
C ASP A 154 28.36 5.80 -3.70
N ASP A 155 27.15 5.25 -3.79
CA ASP A 155 26.51 4.66 -2.60
C ASP A 155 26.81 3.15 -2.62
N GLU A 156 27.90 2.76 -1.96
CA GLU A 156 28.40 1.39 -1.86
C GLU A 156 27.29 0.44 -1.37
N LYS A 157 26.82 -0.41 -2.29
CA LYS A 157 25.82 -1.44 -2.00
C LYS A 157 26.43 -2.48 -1.05
N PRO A 158 25.62 -3.11 -0.17
CA PRO A 158 26.13 -4.16 0.71
C PRO A 158 26.74 -5.29 -0.12
N THR A 159 28.02 -5.58 0.11
CA THR A 159 28.75 -6.63 -0.62
C THR A 159 28.78 -7.91 0.20
N ILE A 160 28.49 -9.04 -0.46
CA ILE A 160 28.53 -10.36 0.16
C ILE A 160 29.92 -10.94 -0.12
N LYS A 161 30.74 -11.07 0.94
CA LYS A 161 32.05 -11.73 0.83
C LYS A 161 31.97 -13.08 1.53
N GLN A 162 32.23 -14.15 0.75
CA GLN A 162 32.28 -15.55 1.16
C GLN A 162 30.94 -16.10 1.68
N THR A 163 30.43 -15.63 2.82
CA THR A 163 29.11 -15.99 3.41
C THR A 163 28.52 -14.90 4.32
N LYS A 164 29.19 -13.75 4.45
CA LYS A 164 28.74 -12.64 5.31
C LYS A 164 28.40 -11.41 4.46
N ILE A 165 27.31 -10.75 4.82
CA ILE A 165 26.87 -9.50 4.19
C ILE A 165 27.53 -8.35 4.95
N ILE A 166 28.41 -7.62 4.28
CA ILE A 166 29.09 -6.45 4.86
C ILE A 166 28.28 -5.21 4.48
N MET A 167 27.77 -4.51 5.51
CA MET A 167 27.11 -3.21 5.31
C MET A 167 28.16 -2.08 5.24
N PRO A 168 27.92 -1.06 4.41
CA PRO A 168 28.78 0.12 4.36
C PRO A 168 28.78 0.86 5.71
N GLU A 169 29.87 1.59 5.99
CA GLU A 169 30.05 2.31 7.25
C GLU A 169 28.96 3.38 7.43
N TYR A 170 28.28 3.34 8.58
CA TYR A 170 27.19 4.26 8.88
C TYR A 170 27.69 5.40 9.77
N VAL A 171 27.92 6.58 9.19
CA VAL A 171 28.25 7.79 9.96
C VAL A 171 26.97 8.41 10.49
N VAL A 172 26.75 8.31 11.82
CA VAL A 172 25.61 8.94 12.51
C VAL A 172 25.93 10.40 12.79
N GLY A 173 25.03 11.32 12.41
CA GLY A 173 25.12 12.75 12.75
C GLY A 173 25.23 13.71 11.56
N VAL A 174 25.41 13.20 10.34
CA VAL A 174 25.39 14.02 9.12
C VAL A 174 24.02 13.95 8.43
N SER A 175 23.25 15.04 8.52
CA SER A 175 21.96 15.14 7.83
C SER A 175 22.16 15.24 6.32
N LYS A 176 21.64 14.28 5.54
CA LYS A 176 21.63 14.36 4.06
C LYS A 176 20.91 15.63 3.60
N LYS A 177 21.54 16.42 2.71
CA LYS A 177 20.93 17.64 2.14
C LYS A 177 19.65 17.26 1.37
N LYS A 178 18.52 17.89 1.71
CA LYS A 178 17.23 17.63 1.06
C LYS A 178 17.21 18.29 -0.31
N GLU A 179 17.06 17.50 -1.37
CA GLU A 179 16.76 18.03 -2.70
C GLU A 179 15.31 18.52 -2.79
N LYS A 180 15.14 19.74 -3.33
CA LYS A 180 13.82 20.35 -3.55
C LYS A 180 13.16 19.68 -4.76
N LYS A 181 12.09 18.90 -4.53
CA LYS A 181 11.22 18.41 -5.61
C LYS A 181 10.16 19.46 -5.91
N ASN A 182 10.13 19.96 -7.14
CA ASN A 182 9.05 20.82 -7.63
C ASN A 182 7.77 20.00 -7.75
N LYS A 183 6.68 20.53 -7.18
CA LYS A 183 5.36 19.91 -7.18
C LYS A 183 4.70 20.17 -8.53
N VAL A 184 4.51 19.13 -9.35
CA VAL A 184 3.74 19.23 -10.60
C VAL A 184 2.26 19.37 -10.22
N GLN A 185 1.65 20.48 -10.61
CA GLN A 185 0.21 20.70 -10.50
C GLN A 185 -0.47 19.95 -11.65
N ILE A 186 -1.34 19.00 -11.32
CA ILE A 186 -2.27 18.40 -12.28
C ILE A 186 -3.52 19.29 -12.25
N SER A 187 -3.71 20.08 -13.30
CA SER A 187 -4.97 20.80 -13.54
C SER A 187 -6.05 19.78 -13.91
N ASN A 188 -7.08 19.68 -13.07
CA ASN A 188 -8.32 18.99 -13.42
C ASN A 188 -9.11 19.92 -14.32
N ASP A 189 -9.13 19.63 -15.62
CA ASP A 189 -10.11 20.22 -16.52
C ASP A 189 -10.74 19.16 -17.42
N ASN A 190 -12.06 19.27 -17.48
CA ASN A 190 -13.00 18.77 -18.47
C ASN A 190 -13.73 17.43 -18.26
N SER A 191 -15.00 17.65 -17.96
CA SER A 191 -16.20 16.84 -18.13
C SER A 191 -16.32 16.11 -19.47
N ASN A 192 -17.11 15.04 -19.44
CA ASN A 192 -17.80 14.41 -20.57
C ASN A 192 -16.94 13.64 -21.58
N ARG A 193 -16.54 12.41 -21.22
CA ARG A 193 -16.47 11.29 -22.18
C ARG A 193 -16.86 9.98 -21.50
N THR A 194 -18.15 9.65 -21.59
CA THR A 194 -18.61 8.26 -21.56
C THR A 194 -18.05 7.55 -22.80
N LYS A 195 -16.89 6.93 -22.67
CA LYS A 195 -16.44 5.91 -23.63
C LYS A 195 -16.37 4.59 -22.87
N LYS A 196 -17.38 3.74 -23.08
CA LYS A 196 -17.29 2.31 -22.76
C LYS A 196 -16.05 1.79 -23.50
N VAL A 197 -15.07 1.31 -22.75
CA VAL A 197 -13.99 0.50 -23.32
C VAL A 197 -14.59 -0.89 -23.47
N GLU A 198 -15.07 -1.20 -24.67
CA GLU A 198 -15.55 -2.55 -24.99
C GLU A 198 -14.34 -3.42 -25.36
N LEU A 199 -14.09 -4.45 -24.56
CA LEU A 199 -13.14 -5.52 -24.86
C LEU A 199 -13.77 -6.42 -25.94
N LYS A 200 -13.27 -6.34 -27.17
CA LYS A 200 -13.66 -7.27 -28.25
C LYS A 200 -12.70 -8.45 -28.27
N LEU A 201 -13.23 -9.67 -28.13
CA LEU A 201 -12.49 -10.92 -28.25
C LEU A 201 -12.55 -11.39 -29.71
N ASN A 202 -11.50 -11.14 -30.49
CA ASN A 202 -11.43 -11.43 -31.93
C ASN A 202 -11.11 -12.89 -32.26
N HIS A 203 -11.38 -13.84 -31.34
CA HIS A 203 -10.99 -15.24 -31.49
C HIS A 203 -12.15 -16.22 -31.28
N LEU A 204 -13.37 -15.70 -31.13
CA LEU A 204 -14.55 -16.51 -30.84
C LEU A 204 -15.42 -16.74 -32.09
N THR A 205 -15.01 -16.26 -33.26
CA THR A 205 -15.85 -16.22 -34.48
C THR A 205 -15.37 -17.13 -35.61
N ASP A 206 -14.32 -17.92 -35.42
CA ASP A 206 -13.70 -18.68 -36.52
C ASP A 206 -14.10 -20.18 -36.51
N LEU A 207 -15.27 -20.54 -35.97
CA LEU A 207 -15.68 -21.95 -35.83
C LEU A 207 -17.12 -22.29 -36.24
N ASP A 208 -17.82 -21.45 -37.02
CA ASP A 208 -19.21 -21.74 -37.43
C ASP A 208 -19.50 -21.58 -38.93
N ASP A 209 -18.50 -21.66 -39.82
CA ASP A 209 -18.72 -21.68 -41.28
C ASP A 209 -17.84 -22.75 -41.97
N GLU A 210 -18.23 -24.03 -41.90
CA GLU A 210 -18.12 -25.00 -43.02
C GLU A 210 -18.74 -26.36 -42.62
N SER A 211 -20.06 -26.37 -42.52
CA SER A 211 -20.86 -27.57 -42.73
C SER A 211 -22.14 -27.19 -43.46
N GLU A 212 -22.11 -27.23 -44.79
CA GLU A 212 -23.26 -27.54 -45.65
C GLU A 212 -22.79 -27.78 -47.11
N ASP A 213 -23.26 -28.91 -47.66
CA ASP A 213 -23.10 -29.54 -48.99
C ASP A 213 -21.81 -30.31 -49.35
#